data_AF-A0A3D2FLP3-F1
#
_entry.id   AF-A0A3D2FLP3-F1
#
_cell.length_a   1.000
_cell.length_b   1.000
_cell.length_c   1.000
_cell.angle_alpha   90.00
_cell.angle_beta   90.00
_cell.angle_gamma   90.00
#
_symmetry.space_group_name_H-M   'P 1'
#
loop_
_entity.id
_entity.type
_entity.pdbx_description
1 polymer ?
#
loop_
_entity_poly.entity_id
_entity_poly.type
_entity_poly.pdbx_seq_one_letter_code
_entity_poly.pdbx_strand_id
1 'polypeptide(L)'
;LRRELEDVLKNSKSKQKRQDALKRLKVVKSFLVDLSTVKKINKPEWMVVSILPVIPPELRPLVPLDGGRFAASDLNDLYRRIIIRNNRLKQLMEIKAPDVILRNEKRMLQESVDALFDNSRRKT
;
A
#
# COMPACT_ATOMS: atom_id res chain seq x y z
N LEU A 1 22.32 -2.94 10.16
CA LEU A 1 21.99 -2.86 8.72
C LEU A 1 22.87 -1.94 7.87
N ARG A 2 22.91 -0.60 8.03
CA ARG A 2 23.74 0.27 7.14
C ARG A 2 25.22 -0.14 7.12
N ARG A 3 25.82 -0.28 8.31
CA ARG A 3 27.24 -0.67 8.47
C ARG A 3 27.53 -2.03 7.83
N GLU A 4 26.63 -3.01 8.00
CA GLU A 4 26.76 -4.33 7.35
C GLU A 4 26.73 -4.22 5.82
N LEU A 5 25.82 -3.42 5.25
CA LEU A 5 25.73 -3.26 3.80
C LEU A 5 26.96 -2.54 3.21
N GLU A 6 27.51 -1.56 3.94
CA GLU A 6 28.77 -0.89 3.58
C GLU A 6 29.96 -1.84 3.67
N ASP A 7 29.97 -2.75 4.64
CA ASP A 7 31.00 -3.76 4.79
C ASP A 7 30.97 -4.80 3.66
N VAL A 8 29.78 -5.30 3.31
CA VAL A 8 29.58 -6.19 2.15
C VAL A 8 30.03 -5.52 0.86
N LEU A 9 29.77 -4.22 0.71
CA LEU A 9 30.25 -3.45 -0.45
C LEU A 9 31.77 -3.29 -0.49
N LYS A 10 32.47 -3.28 0.63
CA LYS A 10 33.94 -3.17 0.66
C LYS A 10 34.61 -4.53 0.49
N ASN A 11 34.16 -5.52 1.25
CA ASN A 11 34.87 -6.80 1.44
C ASN A 11 34.42 -7.93 0.50
N SER A 12 33.23 -7.85 -0.08
CA SER A 12 32.75 -8.90 -0.98
C SER A 12 33.46 -8.87 -2.33
N LYS A 13 34.02 -10.02 -2.75
CA LYS A 13 34.57 -10.24 -4.09
C LYS A 13 33.49 -10.56 -5.15
N SER A 14 32.28 -10.94 -4.72
CA SER A 14 31.17 -11.26 -5.64
C SER A 14 30.49 -10.00 -6.14
N LYS A 15 30.44 -9.83 -7.47
CA LYS A 15 29.75 -8.73 -8.15
C LYS A 15 28.25 -8.69 -7.83
N GLN A 16 27.59 -9.85 -7.81
CA GLN A 16 26.17 -9.98 -7.49
C GLN A 16 25.86 -9.51 -6.07
N LYS A 17 26.62 -10.00 -5.07
CA LYS A 17 26.44 -9.59 -3.66
C LYS A 17 26.64 -8.09 -3.47
N ARG A 18 27.62 -7.49 -4.15
CA ARG A 18 27.85 -6.03 -4.12
C ARG A 18 26.67 -5.27 -4.73
N GLN A 19 26.12 -5.76 -5.86
CA GLN A 19 25.00 -5.11 -6.53
C GLN A 19 23.72 -5.14 -5.69
N ASP A 20 23.40 -6.27 -5.05
CA ASP A 20 22.24 -6.37 -4.17
C ASP A 20 22.40 -5.52 -2.90
N ALA A 21 23.61 -5.51 -2.32
CA ALA A 21 23.92 -4.64 -1.20
C ALA A 21 23.77 -3.15 -1.57
N LEU A 22 24.20 -2.75 -2.78
CA LEU A 22 24.05 -1.39 -3.29
C LEU A 22 22.57 -0.97 -3.41
N LYS A 23 21.72 -1.84 -4.00
CA LYS A 23 20.28 -1.58 -4.15
C LYS A 23 19.61 -1.37 -2.80
N ARG A 24 19.90 -2.25 -1.82
CA ARG A 24 19.37 -2.15 -0.46
C ARG A 24 19.89 -0.90 0.26
N LEU A 25 21.18 -0.60 0.12
CA LEU A 25 21.79 0.58 0.74
C LEU A 25 21.17 1.88 0.22
N LYS A 26 20.78 1.94 -1.07
CA LYS A 26 20.07 3.10 -1.64
C LYS A 26 18.75 3.37 -0.92
N VAL A 27 17.94 2.33 -0.70
CA VAL A 27 16.66 2.44 0.03
C VAL A 27 16.90 2.81 1.49
N VAL A 28 17.87 2.16 2.16
CA VAL A 28 18.19 2.49 3.56
C VAL A 28 18.62 3.95 3.68
N LYS A 29 19.48 4.44 2.78
CA LYS A 29 19.91 5.83 2.76
C LYS A 29 18.77 6.82 2.50
N SER A 30 17.77 6.48 1.69
CA SER A 30 16.62 7.38 1.46
C SER A 30 15.71 7.58 2.68
N PHE A 31 15.74 6.65 3.63
CA PHE A 31 15.02 6.77 4.91
C PHE A 31 15.90 7.29 6.06
N LEU A 32 17.22 7.40 5.86
CA LEU A 32 18.12 7.93 6.87
C LEU A 32 18.17 9.46 6.81
N VAL A 33 18.21 10.07 7.99
CA VAL A 33 18.29 11.51 8.17
C VAL A 33 19.60 12.03 7.58
N ASP A 34 19.52 12.99 6.66
CA ASP A 34 20.67 13.80 6.30
C ASP A 34 20.78 14.92 7.34
N LEU A 35 21.74 14.81 8.26
CA LEU A 35 21.97 15.80 9.33
C LEU A 35 22.28 17.21 8.78
N SER A 36 22.58 17.32 7.49
CA SER A 36 22.84 18.60 6.80
C SER A 36 21.57 19.31 6.32
N THR A 37 20.44 18.60 6.22
CA THR A 37 19.19 19.16 5.71
C THR A 37 18.10 18.97 6.76
N VAL A 38 17.45 20.05 7.18
CA VAL A 38 16.27 20.07 8.07
C VAL A 38 15.05 19.47 7.36
N LYS A 39 15.19 18.30 6.72
CA LYS A 39 14.16 17.66 5.91
C LYS A 39 13.49 16.54 6.71
N LYS A 40 12.17 16.58 6.69
CA LYS A 40 11.24 15.69 7.38
C LYS A 40 11.65 14.22 7.31
N ILE A 41 11.59 13.60 8.49
CA ILE A 41 11.80 12.18 8.77
C ILE A 41 10.63 11.39 8.18
N ASN A 42 10.81 10.77 7.02
CA ASN A 42 9.87 9.75 6.55
C ASN A 42 10.20 8.43 7.25
N LYS A 43 9.21 7.83 7.91
CA LYS A 43 9.40 6.54 8.58
C LYS A 43 9.02 5.38 7.66
N PRO A 44 9.78 4.28 7.60
CA PRO A 44 9.43 3.12 6.79
C PRO A 44 8.07 2.50 7.13
N GLU A 45 7.63 2.60 8.39
CA GLU A 45 6.32 2.12 8.85
C GLU A 45 5.13 2.78 8.12
N TRP A 46 5.31 3.99 7.56
CA TRP A 46 4.27 4.70 6.81
C TRP A 46 3.95 4.06 5.45
N MET A 47 4.77 3.11 4.98
CA MET A 47 4.42 2.30 3.82
C MET A 47 3.26 1.33 4.08
N VAL A 48 2.95 1.06 5.36
CA VAL A 48 1.83 0.22 5.77
C VAL A 48 0.64 1.12 6.10
N VAL A 49 -0.41 1.05 5.28
CA VAL A 49 -1.60 1.89 5.44
C VAL A 49 -2.52 1.28 6.50
N SER A 50 -2.67 1.95 7.63
CA SER A 50 -3.67 1.60 8.66
C SER A 50 -4.96 2.42 8.54
N ILE A 51 -4.87 3.65 8.04
CA ILE A 51 -6.00 4.56 7.81
C ILE A 51 -5.94 4.98 6.36
N LEU A 52 -6.95 4.57 5.59
CA LEU A 52 -7.04 4.89 4.17
C LEU A 52 -7.76 6.24 3.99
N PRO A 53 -7.11 7.28 3.45
CA PRO A 53 -7.77 8.55 3.19
C PRO A 53 -8.79 8.43 2.05
N VAL A 54 -9.91 9.14 2.20
CA VAL A 54 -10.96 9.20 1.19
C VAL A 54 -10.95 10.58 0.55
N ILE A 55 -10.88 10.62 -0.79
CA ILE A 55 -10.88 11.88 -1.53
C ILE A 55 -12.23 12.59 -1.34
N PRO A 56 -12.25 13.93 -1.20
CA PRO A 56 -13.48 14.72 -1.09
C PRO A 56 -14.51 14.39 -2.19
N PRO A 57 -15.82 14.45 -1.88
CA PRO A 57 -16.89 14.06 -2.81
C PRO A 57 -16.94 14.95 -4.06
N GLU A 58 -16.48 16.19 -4.00
CA GLU A 58 -16.44 17.13 -5.13
C GLU A 58 -15.51 16.63 -6.25
N LEU A 59 -14.45 15.90 -5.88
CA LEU A 59 -13.53 15.26 -6.82
C LEU A 59 -14.00 13.86 -7.27
N ARG A 60 -15.15 13.40 -6.75
CA ARG A 60 -15.80 12.13 -7.08
C ARG A 60 -17.27 12.32 -7.44
N PRO A 61 -17.58 13.19 -8.43
CA PRO A 61 -18.95 13.61 -8.69
C PRO A 61 -19.81 12.42 -9.12
N LEU A 62 -21.07 12.48 -8.70
CA LEU A 62 -22.14 11.61 -9.13
C LEU A 62 -23.02 12.42 -10.06
N VAL A 63 -22.95 12.16 -11.36
CA VAL A 63 -23.61 12.96 -12.38
C VAL A 63 -24.97 12.34 -12.69
N PRO A 64 -26.08 13.07 -12.47
CA PRO A 64 -27.39 12.58 -12.87
C PRO A 64 -27.47 12.50 -14.40
N LEU A 65 -28.08 11.42 -14.89
CA LEU A 65 -28.38 11.19 -16.29
C LEU A 65 -29.91 11.18 -16.49
N ASP A 66 -30.34 11.38 -17.74
CA ASP A 66 -31.76 11.30 -18.10
C ASP A 66 -32.35 9.93 -17.74
N GLY A 67 -33.60 9.95 -17.24
CA GLY A 67 -34.32 8.75 -16.82
C GLY A 67 -33.97 8.23 -15.43
N GLY A 68 -33.42 9.07 -14.54
CA GLY A 68 -33.18 8.72 -13.13
C GLY A 68 -31.95 7.85 -12.88
N ARG A 69 -31.07 7.73 -13.88
CA ARG A 69 -29.78 7.03 -13.75
C ARG A 69 -28.71 7.98 -13.22
N PHE A 70 -27.67 7.43 -12.64
CA PHE A 70 -26.51 8.20 -12.19
C PHE A 70 -25.24 7.59 -12.77
N ALA A 71 -24.40 8.43 -13.37
CA ALA A 71 -23.02 8.08 -13.65
C ALA A 71 -22.18 8.31 -12.39
N ALA A 72 -21.44 7.28 -11.98
CA ALA A 72 -20.50 7.37 -10.88
C ALA A 72 -19.07 7.20 -11.41
N SER A 73 -18.12 7.90 -10.79
CA SER A 73 -16.70 7.64 -11.01
C SER A 73 -16.34 6.21 -10.58
N ASP A 74 -15.48 5.52 -11.34
CA ASP A 74 -14.90 4.21 -11.00
C ASP A 74 -14.31 4.18 -9.58
N LEU A 75 -13.81 5.33 -9.12
CA LEU A 75 -13.24 5.50 -7.79
C LEU A 75 -14.26 5.22 -6.67
N ASN A 76 -15.54 5.53 -6.87
CA ASN A 76 -16.59 5.24 -5.91
C ASN A 76 -16.82 3.73 -5.74
N ASP A 77 -16.70 2.96 -6.82
CA ASP A 77 -16.83 1.51 -6.77
C ASP A 77 -15.63 0.85 -6.11
N LEU A 78 -14.42 1.37 -6.33
CA LEU A 78 -13.21 0.92 -5.64
C LEU A 78 -13.30 1.15 -4.13
N TYR A 79 -13.72 2.35 -3.70
CA TYR A 79 -13.96 2.62 -2.28
C TYR A 79 -15.04 1.72 -1.69
N ARG A 80 -16.16 1.52 -2.40
CA ARG A 80 -17.24 0.63 -1.96
C ARG A 80 -16.76 -0.79 -1.70
N ARG A 81 -15.94 -1.35 -2.61
CA ARG A 81 -15.37 -2.70 -2.46
C ARG A 81 -14.53 -2.79 -1.18
N ILE A 82 -13.65 -1.82 -0.93
CA ILE A 82 -12.81 -1.79 0.28
C ILE A 82 -13.68 -1.76 1.54
N ILE A 83 -14.69 -0.89 1.58
CA ILE A 83 -15.57 -0.76 2.76
C ILE A 83 -16.30 -2.08 3.03
N ILE A 84 -16.86 -2.72 2.00
CA ILE A 84 -17.57 -4.00 2.14
C ILE A 84 -16.62 -5.08 2.69
N ARG A 85 -15.40 -5.19 2.13
CA ARG A 85 -14.41 -6.17 2.59
C ARG A 85 -13.93 -5.90 4.01
N ASN A 86 -13.70 -4.65 4.37
CA ASN A 86 -13.27 -4.27 5.72
C ASN A 86 -14.35 -4.59 6.76
N ASN A 87 -15.61 -4.25 6.46
CA ASN A 87 -16.74 -4.56 7.34
C ASN A 87 -16.96 -6.07 7.47
N ARG A 88 -16.82 -6.81 6.37
CA ARG A 88 -16.89 -8.28 6.39
C ARG A 88 -15.77 -8.90 7.22
N LEU A 89 -14.52 -8.43 7.06
CA LEU A 89 -13.40 -8.89 7.88
C LEU A 89 -13.64 -8.65 9.36
N LYS A 90 -14.15 -7.45 9.72
CA LYS A 90 -14.50 -7.12 11.10
C LYS A 90 -15.55 -8.09 11.67
N GLN A 91 -16.63 -8.35 10.93
CA GLN A 91 -17.66 -9.32 11.34
C GLN A 91 -17.10 -10.74 11.51
N LEU A 92 -16.25 -11.19 10.58
CA LEU A 92 -15.61 -12.51 10.65
C LEU A 92 -14.69 -12.64 11.88
N MET A 93 -14.02 -11.55 12.28
CA MET A 93 -13.21 -11.53 13.50
C MET A 93 -14.09 -11.56 14.76
N GLU A 94 -15.20 -10.84 14.78
CA GLU A 94 -16.15 -10.83 15.90
C GLU A 94 -16.73 -12.23 16.19
N ILE A 95 -17.08 -12.99 15.14
CA ILE A 95 -17.57 -14.37 15.27
C ILE A 95 -16.45 -15.41 15.44
N LYS A 96 -15.18 -14.98 15.56
CA LYS A 96 -14.00 -15.86 15.66
C LYS A 96 -13.93 -16.92 14.54
N ALA A 97 -14.15 -16.48 13.29
CA ALA A 97 -14.04 -17.37 12.14
C ALA A 97 -12.64 -18.01 12.05
N PRO A 98 -12.51 -19.22 11.47
CA PRO A 98 -11.24 -19.90 11.29
C PRO A 98 -10.19 -19.07 10.53
N ASP A 99 -8.92 -19.28 10.86
CA ASP A 99 -7.77 -18.54 10.30
C ASP A 99 -7.70 -18.58 8.77
N VAL A 100 -8.12 -19.69 8.15
CA VAL A 100 -8.13 -19.82 6.69
C VAL A 100 -9.08 -18.80 6.06
N ILE A 101 -10.26 -18.60 6.65
CA ILE A 101 -11.26 -17.64 6.19
C ILE A 101 -10.77 -16.22 6.43
N LEU A 102 -10.22 -15.94 7.61
CA LEU A 102 -9.65 -14.63 7.95
C LEU A 102 -8.48 -14.25 7.02
N ARG A 103 -7.60 -15.19 6.69
CA ARG A 103 -6.49 -14.98 5.74
C ARG A 103 -7.01 -14.67 4.34
N ASN A 104 -8.04 -15.38 3.88
CA ASN A 104 -8.63 -15.09 2.58
C ASN A 104 -9.27 -13.69 2.55
N GLU A 105 -10.01 -13.30 3.60
CA GLU A 105 -10.62 -11.97 3.64
C GLU A 105 -9.57 -10.86 3.75
N LYS A 106 -8.51 -11.05 4.53
CA LYS A 106 -7.35 -10.14 4.58
C LYS A 106 -6.70 -9.99 3.21
N ARG A 107 -6.50 -11.09 2.48
CA ARG A 107 -6.01 -11.04 1.09
C ARG A 107 -6.96 -10.20 0.24
N MET A 108 -8.25 -10.54 0.19
CA MET A 108 -9.23 -9.80 -0.63
C MET A 108 -9.31 -8.30 -0.30
N LEU A 109 -9.17 -7.94 0.98
CA LEU A 109 -9.08 -6.55 1.39
C LEU A 109 -7.82 -5.87 0.85
N GLN A 110 -6.66 -6.51 0.98
CA GLN A 110 -5.40 -6.00 0.42
C GLN A 110 -5.52 -5.79 -1.09
N GLU A 111 -6.09 -6.76 -1.82
CA GLU A 111 -6.31 -6.65 -3.25
C GLU A 111 -7.21 -5.47 -3.64
N SER A 112 -8.21 -5.18 -2.81
CA SER A 112 -9.11 -4.05 -3.03
C SER A 112 -8.40 -2.71 -2.80
N VAL A 113 -7.52 -2.64 -1.80
CA VAL A 113 -6.68 -1.46 -1.53
C VAL A 113 -5.65 -1.26 -2.64
N ASP A 114 -5.03 -2.33 -3.14
CA ASP A 114 -4.07 -2.27 -4.25
C ASP A 114 -4.75 -1.72 -5.52
N ALA A 115 -5.97 -2.18 -5.82
CA ALA A 115 -6.74 -1.71 -6.98
C ALA A 115 -7.14 -0.23 -6.87
N LEU A 116 -7.32 0.30 -5.65
CA LEU A 116 -7.57 1.72 -5.44
C LEU A 116 -6.36 2.59 -5.78
N PHE A 117 -5.15 2.18 -5.37
CA PHE A 117 -3.93 2.94 -5.59
C PHE A 117 -3.37 2.77 -7.01
N ASP A 118 -3.44 1.56 -7.54
CA ASP A 118 -2.88 1.25 -8.85
C ASP A 118 -3.70 0.15 -9.55
N ASN A 119 -4.81 0.58 -10.16
CA ASN A 119 -5.69 -0.31 -10.93
C ASN A 119 -5.01 -0.86 -12.20
N SER A 120 -3.86 -0.31 -12.62
CA SER A 120 -3.17 -0.71 -13.85
C SER A 120 -2.27 -1.95 -13.68
N ARG A 121 -1.87 -2.26 -12.43
CA ARG A 121 -0.99 -3.39 -12.11
C ARG A 121 -1.64 -4.76 -12.27
N ARG A 122 -2.96 -4.83 -12.38
CA ARG A 122 -3.70 -6.06 -12.68
C ARG A 122 -4.13 -6.06 -14.15
N LYS A 123 -3.18 -6.29 -15.06
CA LYS A 123 -3.53 -6.90 -16.34
C LYS A 123 -3.79 -8.38 -16.07
N THR A 124 -5.06 -8.78 -16.15
CA THR A 124 -5.48 -10.17 -16.33
C THR A 124 -4.76 -10.82 -17.49
#